data_AF-A0A844DC09-F1
#
_entry.id   AF-A0A844DC09-F1
#
_cell.length_a   1.000
_cell.length_b   1.000
_cell.length_c   1.000
_cell.angle_alpha   90.00
_cell.angle_beta   90.00
_cell.angle_gamma   90.00
#
_symmetry.space_group_name_H-M   'P 1'
#
loop_
_entity.id
_entity.type
_entity.pdbx_description
1 polymer ?
#
loop_
_entity_poly.entity_id
_entity_poly.type
_entity_poly.pdbx_seq_one_letter_code
_entity_poly.pdbx_strand_id
1 'polypeptide(L)'
;MKKLSRLLLVLGLALCISLTAYAEDAPAAQPTAKEPRTLTARTGTETSLWNAYAFLAQHGTAYRFPPCAVQTPADAAGTAPAEDAVAVLRLYTTYVEKDTPVNIDGHVFLAVTNNTDADLAVGGLSIAPGTSITMGTRGNNREHAGLWYNIESYNTHYLPDFYVNLTCLQLSMNAEQLAAVNAALAKADKWSAWHNCAAFGAAVWNTVCTDKVDPGTPPTPASLAASVRSCTGKWNADPAVPFDYVVYYGYPAVPSKEFA
;
A
#
# COMPACT_ATOMS: atom_id res chain seq x y z
N MET A 1 28.00 37.61 36.85
CA MET A 1 26.72 36.91 36.60
C MET A 1 26.35 36.77 35.11
N LYS A 2 26.46 37.82 34.27
CA LYS A 2 26.06 37.75 32.84
C LYS A 2 26.88 36.79 31.94
N LYS A 3 28.18 36.57 32.23
CA LYS A 3 29.04 35.65 31.45
C LYS A 3 28.75 34.16 31.73
N LEU A 4 28.40 33.82 32.97
CA LEU A 4 28.08 32.45 33.37
C LEU A 4 26.75 31.96 32.77
N SER A 5 25.76 32.86 32.70
CA SER A 5 24.46 32.61 32.07
C SER A 5 24.57 32.32 30.56
N ARG A 6 25.48 33.00 29.84
CA ARG A 6 25.72 32.73 28.42
C ARG A 6 26.41 31.38 28.19
N LEU A 7 27.32 30.98 29.07
CA LEU A 7 28.02 29.70 28.96
C LEU A 7 27.07 28.52 29.22
N LEU A 8 26.18 28.64 30.21
CA LEU A 8 25.13 27.65 30.50
C LEU A 8 24.09 27.54 29.37
N LEU A 9 23.75 28.66 28.71
CA LEU A 9 22.83 28.66 27.57
C LEU A 9 23.45 28.00 26.33
N VAL A 10 24.75 28.21 26.08
CA VAL A 10 25.48 27.59 24.98
C VAL A 10 25.70 26.10 25.23
N LEU A 11 26.00 25.69 26.47
CA LEU A 11 26.11 24.27 26.84
C LEU A 11 24.75 23.55 26.71
N GLY A 12 23.66 24.20 27.12
CA GLY A 12 22.30 23.67 26.96
C GLY A 12 21.89 23.50 25.51
N LEU A 13 22.22 24.47 24.64
CA LEU A 13 21.94 24.38 23.21
C LEU A 13 22.81 23.32 22.52
N ALA A 14 24.08 23.17 22.91
CA ALA A 14 24.95 22.12 22.40
C ALA A 14 24.48 20.71 22.82
N LEU A 15 23.96 20.56 24.04
CA LEU A 15 23.39 19.29 24.52
C LEU A 15 22.08 18.91 23.80
N CYS A 16 21.27 19.90 23.40
CA CYS A 16 20.04 19.67 22.64
C CYS A 16 20.30 19.30 21.17
N ILE A 17 21.46 19.66 20.60
CA ILE A 17 21.83 19.30 19.22
C ILE A 17 22.48 17.90 19.17
N SER A 18 23.05 17.40 20.27
CA SER A 18 23.66 16.07 20.34
C SER A 18 22.69 14.93 20.72
N LEU A 19 21.41 15.24 20.97
CA LEU A 19 20.37 14.28 21.37
C LEU A 19 19.30 14.05 20.29
N THR A 20 19.64 14.28 19.02
CA THR A 20 19.01 13.45 17.98
C THR A 20 19.62 12.06 18.10
N ALA A 21 19.18 11.31 19.11
CA ALA A 21 19.22 9.87 19.03
C ALA A 21 18.52 9.55 17.71
N TYR A 22 19.28 9.09 16.72
CA TYR A 22 18.70 8.33 15.63
C TYR A 22 17.94 7.21 16.33
N ALA A 23 16.62 7.34 16.39
CA ALA A 23 15.80 6.19 16.68
C ALA A 23 16.13 5.23 15.54
N GLU A 24 16.91 4.19 15.83
CA GLU A 24 17.02 3.07 14.91
C GLU A 24 15.59 2.64 14.62
N ASP A 25 15.19 2.71 13.35
CA ASP A 25 13.87 2.23 12.93
C ASP A 25 13.71 0.82 13.50
N ALA A 26 12.58 0.57 14.18
CA ALA A 26 12.32 -0.72 14.78
C ALA A 26 12.49 -1.81 13.70
N PRO A 27 13.19 -2.93 14.00
CA PRO A 27 13.43 -3.97 13.01
C PRO A 27 12.10 -4.49 12.47
N ALA A 28 12.05 -4.74 11.15
CA ALA A 28 10.86 -5.24 10.48
C ALA A 28 10.41 -6.57 11.10
N ALA A 29 9.11 -6.71 11.36
CA ALA A 29 8.55 -7.91 11.96
C ALA A 29 8.55 -9.07 10.98
N GLN A 30 8.95 -10.27 11.42
CA GLN A 30 8.87 -11.49 10.62
C GLN A 30 7.40 -11.95 10.52
N PRO A 31 6.79 -11.95 9.31
CA PRO A 31 5.40 -12.33 9.14
C PRO A 31 5.21 -13.84 9.23
N THR A 32 4.07 -14.27 9.77
CA THR A 32 3.70 -15.69 9.87
C THR A 32 3.20 -16.19 8.52
N ALA A 33 3.67 -17.37 8.10
CA ALA A 33 3.20 -18.03 6.89
C ALA A 33 1.70 -18.35 6.97
N LYS A 34 1.01 -18.39 5.83
CA LYS A 34 -0.42 -18.72 5.77
C LYS A 34 -0.72 -20.17 6.18
N GLU A 35 -1.94 -20.42 6.69
CA GLU A 35 -2.46 -21.76 6.99
C GLU A 35 -3.75 -22.07 6.17
N PRO A 36 -4.03 -23.34 5.79
CA PRO A 36 -5.25 -23.70 5.05
C PRO A 36 -6.54 -23.45 5.85
N ARG A 37 -7.58 -22.85 5.24
CA ARG A 37 -8.87 -22.56 5.88
C ARG A 37 -10.07 -22.61 4.93
N THR A 38 -11.26 -22.67 5.52
CA THR A 38 -12.57 -22.53 4.85
C THR A 38 -13.31 -21.33 5.44
N LEU A 39 -13.71 -20.38 4.59
CA LEU A 39 -14.44 -19.17 5.00
C LEU A 39 -15.95 -19.30 4.88
N THR A 40 -16.67 -18.53 5.70
CA THR A 40 -18.08 -18.18 5.47
C THR A 40 -18.17 -16.71 5.07
N ALA A 41 -18.69 -16.43 3.87
CA ALA A 41 -18.81 -15.06 3.37
C ALA A 41 -19.74 -14.21 4.25
N ARG A 42 -19.38 -12.96 4.52
CA ARG A 42 -20.28 -12.00 5.17
C ARG A 42 -21.22 -11.40 4.14
N THR A 43 -22.52 -11.63 4.31
CA THR A 43 -23.60 -10.98 3.54
C THR A 43 -24.39 -10.05 4.45
N GLY A 44 -24.84 -8.89 3.92
CA GLY A 44 -25.84 -8.06 4.62
C GLY A 44 -25.72 -6.55 4.45
N THR A 45 -26.78 -5.87 4.91
CA THR A 45 -27.02 -4.42 4.90
C THR A 45 -26.07 -3.59 5.80
N GLU A 46 -25.36 -4.23 6.74
CA GLU A 46 -24.38 -3.57 7.61
C GLU A 46 -23.18 -3.01 6.84
N THR A 47 -22.71 -3.72 5.80
CA THR A 47 -21.60 -3.27 4.92
C THR A 47 -21.95 -1.98 4.19
N SER A 48 -23.20 -1.86 3.72
CA SER A 48 -23.68 -0.71 2.94
C SER A 48 -23.82 0.56 3.78
N LEU A 49 -24.28 0.44 5.03
CA LEU A 49 -24.46 1.59 5.94
C LEU A 49 -23.12 2.14 6.44
N TRP A 50 -22.13 1.28 6.68
CA TRP A 50 -20.77 1.70 7.05
C TRP A 50 -20.04 2.37 5.88
N ASN A 51 -20.16 1.86 4.66
CA ASN A 51 -19.61 2.52 3.47
C ASN A 51 -20.18 3.94 3.27
N ALA A 52 -21.48 4.12 3.49
CA ALA A 52 -22.12 5.44 3.42
C ALA A 52 -21.63 6.39 4.52
N TYR A 53 -21.52 5.92 5.77
CA TYR A 53 -21.02 6.74 6.88
C TYR A 53 -19.56 7.19 6.68
N ALA A 54 -18.70 6.26 6.21
CA ALA A 54 -17.30 6.52 5.96
C ALA A 54 -17.07 7.47 4.76
N PHE A 55 -18.00 7.49 3.79
CA PHE A 55 -18.01 8.45 2.68
C PHE A 55 -18.48 9.86 3.10
N LEU A 56 -19.47 9.94 4.01
CA LEU A 56 -20.10 11.20 4.40
C LEU A 56 -19.32 11.98 5.48
N ALA A 57 -18.49 11.30 6.26
CA ALA A 57 -17.57 11.95 7.18
C ALA A 57 -16.22 12.14 6.49
N GLN A 58 -15.88 13.36 6.03
CA GLN A 58 -14.55 14.00 6.15
C GLN A 58 -14.11 14.88 4.96
N HIS A 59 -13.34 15.91 5.31
CA HIS A 59 -12.63 16.85 4.44
C HIS A 59 -11.14 16.47 4.35
N GLY A 60 -10.48 16.70 3.22
CA GLY A 60 -9.03 16.50 3.05
C GLY A 60 -8.58 16.57 1.60
N THR A 61 -7.28 16.44 1.36
CA THR A 61 -6.69 16.25 0.02
C THR A 61 -6.10 14.85 -0.08
N ALA A 62 -6.01 14.30 -1.29
CA ALA A 62 -5.42 12.98 -1.52
C ALA A 62 -3.96 12.86 -1.01
N TYR A 63 -3.51 11.62 -0.82
CA TYR A 63 -2.12 11.31 -0.46
C TYR A 63 -1.12 12.03 -1.37
N ARG A 64 -0.08 12.61 -0.75
CA ARG A 64 1.07 13.20 -1.44
C ARG A 64 2.34 12.74 -0.76
N PHE A 65 3.05 11.84 -1.42
CA PHE A 65 4.37 11.39 -0.98
C PHE A 65 5.44 12.08 -1.82
N PRO A 66 6.60 12.43 -1.24
CA PRO A 66 7.72 12.95 -2.01
C PRO A 66 8.12 11.94 -3.09
N PRO A 67 8.33 12.36 -4.35
CA PRO A 67 8.81 11.44 -5.37
C PRO A 67 10.21 10.94 -5.01
N CYS A 68 10.47 9.67 -5.29
CA CYS A 68 11.82 9.10 -5.30
C CYS A 68 12.69 9.88 -6.31
N ALA A 69 13.97 10.08 -6.01
CA ALA A 69 14.88 10.74 -6.96
C ALA A 69 15.11 9.85 -8.20
N VAL A 70 15.07 8.53 -8.01
CA VAL A 70 15.09 7.55 -9.10
C VAL A 70 13.68 7.05 -9.39
N GLN A 71 13.23 7.27 -10.64
CA GLN A 71 11.98 6.72 -11.16
C GLN A 71 12.23 6.05 -12.51
N THR A 72 11.64 4.89 -12.70
CA THR A 72 11.71 4.10 -13.95
C THR A 72 10.31 3.95 -14.55
N PRO A 73 10.20 3.73 -15.87
CA PRO A 73 8.91 3.40 -16.48
C PRO A 73 8.40 2.05 -15.95
N ALA A 74 7.09 1.87 -15.98
CA ALA A 74 6.47 0.59 -15.72
C ALA A 74 6.96 -0.45 -16.75
N ASP A 75 7.10 -1.67 -16.27
CA ASP A 75 7.53 -2.81 -17.08
C ASP A 75 6.48 -3.12 -18.15
N ALA A 76 6.91 -3.76 -19.23
CA ALA A 76 5.95 -4.29 -20.20
C ALA A 76 5.15 -5.45 -19.57
N ALA A 77 3.92 -5.62 -20.04
CA ALA A 77 3.00 -6.62 -19.51
C ALA A 77 3.61 -8.03 -19.58
N GLY A 78 3.79 -8.67 -18.41
CA GLY A 78 4.25 -10.05 -18.31
C GLY A 78 5.76 -10.25 -18.44
N THR A 79 6.56 -9.18 -18.47
CA THR A 79 8.02 -9.33 -18.49
C THR A 79 8.56 -9.80 -17.15
N ALA A 80 9.66 -10.56 -17.22
CA ALA A 80 10.46 -10.87 -16.04
C ALA A 80 11.01 -9.57 -15.40
N PRO A 81 11.29 -9.59 -14.09
CA PRO A 81 11.91 -8.45 -13.42
C PRO A 81 13.28 -8.10 -14.03
N ALA A 82 13.66 -6.82 -13.96
CA ALA A 82 15.01 -6.41 -14.31
C ALA A 82 16.06 -7.11 -13.43
N GLU A 83 17.26 -7.35 -13.97
CA GLU A 83 18.33 -8.09 -13.30
C GLU A 83 18.77 -7.45 -11.96
N ASP A 84 18.73 -6.12 -11.88
CA ASP A 84 19.10 -5.33 -10.70
C ASP A 84 17.91 -5.00 -9.78
N ALA A 85 16.71 -5.51 -10.09
CA ALA A 85 15.52 -5.28 -9.28
C ALA A 85 15.64 -6.03 -7.95
N VAL A 86 15.55 -5.31 -6.83
CA VAL A 86 15.46 -5.92 -5.50
C VAL A 86 14.04 -6.35 -5.16
N ALA A 87 13.05 -5.74 -5.81
CA ALA A 87 11.65 -6.02 -5.59
C ALA A 87 10.82 -5.75 -6.86
N VAL A 88 9.65 -6.37 -6.92
CA VAL A 88 8.66 -6.10 -7.96
C VAL A 88 7.43 -5.48 -7.32
N LEU A 89 7.10 -4.25 -7.70
CA LEU A 89 5.86 -3.58 -7.30
C LEU A 89 4.77 -3.88 -8.33
N ARG A 90 3.59 -4.26 -7.86
CA ARG A 90 2.40 -4.47 -8.70
C ARG A 90 1.26 -3.60 -8.20
N LEU A 91 0.63 -2.84 -9.10
CA LEU A 91 -0.57 -2.06 -8.82
C LEU A 91 -1.79 -2.75 -9.40
N TYR A 92 -2.64 -3.28 -8.54
CA TYR A 92 -3.87 -3.95 -8.90
C TYR A 92 -5.05 -2.98 -8.84
N THR A 93 -5.91 -3.02 -9.85
CA THR A 93 -7.19 -2.32 -9.85
C THR A 93 -8.30 -3.26 -10.30
N THR A 94 -9.47 -3.11 -9.69
CA THR A 94 -10.69 -3.85 -10.03
C THR A 94 -11.88 -2.91 -9.82
N TYR A 95 -12.85 -3.00 -10.71
CA TYR A 95 -14.11 -2.27 -10.57
C TYR A 95 -15.22 -2.99 -11.32
N VAL A 96 -16.46 -2.72 -10.89
CA VAL A 96 -17.67 -3.17 -11.59
C VAL A 96 -18.18 -2.01 -12.42
N GLU A 97 -18.44 -2.23 -13.71
CA GLU A 97 -19.00 -1.19 -14.57
C GLU A 97 -20.41 -0.81 -14.11
N LYS A 98 -20.64 0.49 -13.95
CA LYS A 98 -21.93 1.06 -13.54
C LYS A 98 -22.15 2.39 -14.23
N ASP A 99 -23.39 2.62 -14.64
CA ASP A 99 -23.84 3.90 -15.21
C ASP A 99 -24.17 4.89 -14.09
N THR A 100 -23.14 5.39 -13.40
CA THR A 100 -23.26 6.36 -12.32
C THR A 100 -22.22 7.48 -12.49
N PRO A 101 -22.52 8.75 -12.16
CA PRO A 101 -21.58 9.86 -12.33
C PRO A 101 -20.25 9.69 -11.57
N VAL A 102 -20.26 8.99 -10.43
CA VAL A 102 -19.07 8.65 -9.66
C VAL A 102 -19.14 7.16 -9.30
N ASN A 103 -18.30 6.35 -9.94
CA ASN A 103 -18.24 4.92 -9.68
C ASN A 103 -17.18 4.58 -8.62
N ILE A 104 -17.63 4.35 -7.39
CA ILE A 104 -16.78 3.96 -6.26
C ILE A 104 -16.69 2.44 -6.06
N ASP A 105 -17.41 1.65 -6.87
CA ASP A 105 -17.48 0.21 -6.72
C ASP A 105 -16.26 -0.47 -7.34
N GLY A 106 -15.33 -0.82 -6.47
CA GLY A 106 -14.09 -1.47 -6.85
C GLY A 106 -13.08 -1.43 -5.73
N HIS A 107 -11.87 -1.86 -6.04
CA HIS A 107 -10.75 -1.79 -5.11
C HIS A 107 -9.44 -1.56 -5.83
N VAL A 108 -8.48 -1.00 -5.10
CA VAL A 108 -7.13 -0.74 -5.55
C VAL A 108 -6.17 -1.15 -4.44
N PHE A 109 -5.18 -1.94 -4.80
CA PHE A 109 -4.17 -2.39 -3.85
C PHE A 109 -2.85 -2.62 -4.57
N LEU A 110 -1.78 -2.74 -3.81
CA LEU A 110 -0.44 -3.01 -4.30
C LEU A 110 0.01 -4.39 -3.84
N ALA A 111 0.95 -4.99 -4.55
CA ALA A 111 1.75 -6.09 -4.04
C ALA A 111 3.23 -5.78 -4.21
N VAL A 112 4.06 -6.26 -3.28
CA VAL A 112 5.51 -6.25 -3.40
C VAL A 112 6.00 -7.69 -3.31
N THR A 113 6.76 -8.12 -4.30
CA THR A 113 7.46 -9.40 -4.30
C THR A 113 8.94 -9.16 -4.03
N ASN A 114 9.53 -9.96 -3.14
CA ASN A 114 10.97 -9.98 -2.91
C ASN A 114 11.68 -10.68 -4.08
N ASN A 115 12.56 -9.95 -4.78
CA ASN A 115 13.33 -10.45 -5.93
C ASN A 115 14.81 -10.72 -5.58
N THR A 116 15.14 -10.80 -4.29
CA THR A 116 16.49 -11.08 -3.78
C THR A 116 16.59 -12.50 -3.22
N ASP A 117 17.82 -12.90 -2.87
CA ASP A 117 18.15 -14.16 -2.17
C ASP A 117 18.20 -14.00 -0.63
N ALA A 118 17.82 -12.84 -0.10
CA ALA A 118 17.77 -12.53 1.32
C ALA A 118 16.38 -12.03 1.75
N ASP A 119 16.14 -11.98 3.06
CA ASP A 119 14.95 -11.33 3.61
C ASP A 119 14.91 -9.84 3.26
N LEU A 120 13.73 -9.34 2.94
CA LEU A 120 13.52 -7.97 2.48
C LEU A 120 12.47 -7.25 3.32
N ALA A 121 12.82 -6.06 3.84
CA ALA A 121 11.89 -5.24 4.59
C ALA A 121 10.91 -4.50 3.66
N VAL A 122 9.61 -4.75 3.84
CA VAL A 122 8.52 -4.12 3.11
C VAL A 122 7.41 -3.72 4.07
N GLY A 123 7.13 -2.42 4.18
CA GLY A 123 6.03 -1.89 4.99
C GLY A 123 6.11 -2.27 6.47
N GLY A 124 7.31 -2.46 7.02
CA GLY A 124 7.51 -2.90 8.40
C GLY A 124 7.45 -4.42 8.61
N LEU A 125 7.30 -5.21 7.55
CA LEU A 125 7.38 -6.68 7.56
C LEU A 125 8.66 -7.16 6.85
N SER A 126 9.29 -8.22 7.34
CA SER A 126 10.48 -8.83 6.74
C SER A 126 10.09 -10.06 5.94
N ILE A 127 10.02 -9.96 4.62
CA ILE A 127 9.50 -11.01 3.73
C ILE A 127 10.64 -11.85 3.13
N ALA A 128 10.45 -13.15 3.05
CA ALA A 128 11.46 -14.12 2.59
C ALA A 128 11.67 -14.04 1.06
N PRO A 129 12.81 -14.56 0.54
CA PRO A 129 13.08 -14.64 -0.90
C PRO A 129 11.92 -15.23 -1.71
N GLY A 130 11.54 -14.57 -2.81
CA GLY A 130 10.49 -15.03 -3.73
C GLY A 130 9.05 -14.92 -3.22
N THR A 131 8.84 -14.46 -1.98
CA THR A 131 7.50 -14.27 -1.40
C THR A 131 6.98 -12.86 -1.62
N SER A 132 5.68 -12.65 -1.40
CA SER A 132 5.03 -11.36 -1.57
C SER A 132 4.08 -11.00 -0.44
N ILE A 133 3.86 -9.70 -0.27
CA ILE A 133 2.74 -9.17 0.51
C ILE A 133 1.85 -8.27 -0.36
N THR A 134 0.55 -8.26 -0.08
CA THR A 134 -0.36 -7.24 -0.62
C THR A 134 -0.59 -6.14 0.40
N MET A 135 -0.84 -4.92 -0.06
CA MET A 135 -1.04 -3.72 0.76
C MET A 135 -2.14 -2.87 0.17
N GLY A 136 -3.12 -2.49 0.98
CA GLY A 136 -4.25 -1.67 0.56
C GLY A 136 -4.86 -0.93 1.74
N THR A 137 -5.56 0.17 1.48
CA THR A 137 -6.28 0.88 2.54
C THR A 137 -7.76 0.54 2.53
N ARG A 138 -8.32 0.19 3.69
CA ARG A 138 -9.74 -0.14 3.87
C ARG A 138 -10.33 0.63 5.04
N GLY A 139 -11.58 1.08 4.88
CA GLY A 139 -12.33 1.79 5.91
C GLY A 139 -13.53 1.01 6.45
N ASN A 140 -13.76 -0.20 5.94
CA ASN A 140 -14.96 -1.00 6.16
C ASN A 140 -14.72 -2.30 6.93
N ASN A 141 -13.51 -2.49 7.48
CA ASN A 141 -13.19 -3.63 8.34
C ASN A 141 -13.34 -3.26 9.82
N ARG A 142 -13.67 -4.24 10.68
CA ARG A 142 -14.01 -3.98 12.09
C ARG A 142 -12.79 -3.64 12.93
N GLU A 143 -11.66 -4.30 12.68
CA GLU A 143 -10.47 -4.13 13.52
C GLU A 143 -9.72 -2.82 13.23
N HIS A 144 -9.79 -2.32 12.00
CA HIS A 144 -8.97 -1.18 11.58
C HIS A 144 -9.49 -0.45 10.35
N ALA A 145 -9.36 0.88 10.38
CA ALA A 145 -9.64 1.78 9.25
C ALA A 145 -8.34 2.49 8.83
N GLY A 146 -7.67 1.97 7.81
CA GLY A 146 -6.32 2.38 7.46
C GLY A 146 -5.63 1.37 6.56
N LEU A 147 -4.34 1.18 6.77
CA LEU A 147 -3.49 0.27 6.01
C LEU A 147 -3.70 -1.18 6.44
N TRP A 148 -3.81 -2.06 5.46
CA TRP A 148 -3.95 -3.51 5.62
C TRP A 148 -2.91 -4.24 4.79
N TYR A 149 -2.46 -5.38 5.30
CA TYR A 149 -1.55 -6.29 4.61
C TYR A 149 -2.21 -7.65 4.41
N ASN A 150 -2.06 -8.23 3.23
CA ASN A 150 -2.48 -9.59 2.87
C ASN A 150 -3.99 -9.87 2.92
N ILE A 151 -4.82 -8.91 3.30
CA ILE A 151 -6.29 -9.11 3.25
C ILE A 151 -6.79 -9.30 1.81
N GLU A 152 -6.12 -8.71 0.82
CA GLU A 152 -6.49 -8.86 -0.59
C GLU A 152 -6.14 -10.25 -1.12
N SER A 153 -4.96 -10.72 -0.72
CA SER A 153 -4.52 -12.09 -0.92
C SER A 153 -5.46 -13.10 -0.24
N TYR A 154 -5.85 -12.82 1.00
CA TYR A 154 -6.79 -13.65 1.76
C TYR A 154 -8.16 -13.76 1.07
N ASN A 155 -8.74 -12.61 0.69
CA ASN A 155 -10.04 -12.57 0.05
C ASN A 155 -10.03 -13.32 -1.28
N THR A 156 -9.05 -13.04 -2.15
CA THR A 156 -8.94 -13.71 -3.45
C THR A 156 -8.67 -15.21 -3.34
N HIS A 157 -7.95 -15.64 -2.30
CA HIS A 157 -7.62 -17.04 -2.11
C HIS A 157 -8.81 -17.88 -1.60
N TYR A 158 -9.57 -17.37 -0.63
CA TYR A 158 -10.63 -18.13 0.03
C TYR A 158 -12.04 -17.83 -0.49
N LEU A 159 -12.24 -16.69 -1.17
CA LEU A 159 -13.52 -16.28 -1.73
C LEU A 159 -13.35 -16.19 -3.26
N PRO A 160 -13.64 -17.28 -3.98
CA PRO A 160 -13.73 -17.23 -5.44
C PRO A 160 -14.62 -16.07 -5.88
N ASP A 161 -14.23 -15.39 -6.96
CA ASP A 161 -14.94 -14.25 -7.54
C ASP A 161 -15.06 -12.99 -6.66
N PHE A 162 -14.30 -12.89 -5.56
CA PHE A 162 -14.30 -11.68 -4.72
C PHE A 162 -13.88 -10.43 -5.49
N TYR A 163 -12.88 -10.56 -6.36
CA TYR A 163 -12.51 -9.53 -7.32
C TYR A 163 -12.73 -10.02 -8.75
N VAL A 164 -13.29 -9.13 -9.56
CA VAL A 164 -13.57 -9.34 -10.98
C VAL A 164 -12.85 -8.28 -11.80
N ASN A 165 -12.54 -8.59 -13.06
CA ASN A 165 -11.90 -7.65 -13.99
C ASN A 165 -10.61 -7.03 -13.43
N LEU A 166 -9.77 -7.85 -12.80
CA LEU A 166 -8.52 -7.35 -12.23
C LEU A 166 -7.60 -6.88 -13.36
N THR A 167 -6.95 -5.75 -13.16
CA THR A 167 -5.86 -5.29 -14.01
C THR A 167 -4.66 -4.95 -13.17
N CYS A 168 -3.46 -5.15 -13.73
CA CYS A 168 -2.22 -4.90 -13.00
C CYS A 168 -1.16 -4.22 -13.85
N LEU A 169 -0.54 -3.17 -13.31
CA LEU A 169 0.77 -2.66 -13.75
C LEU A 169 1.88 -3.27 -12.92
N GLN A 170 3.06 -3.42 -13.51
CA GLN A 170 4.27 -3.90 -12.82
C GLN A 170 5.41 -2.90 -12.94
N LEU A 171 6.23 -2.80 -11.90
CA LEU A 171 7.46 -2.04 -11.88
C LEU A 171 8.56 -2.84 -11.19
N SER A 172 9.66 -3.06 -11.89
CA SER A 172 10.93 -3.51 -11.31
C SER A 172 11.54 -2.37 -10.48
N MET A 173 11.71 -2.58 -9.18
CA MET A 173 12.24 -1.58 -8.25
C MET A 173 13.67 -1.89 -7.83
N ASN A 174 14.53 -0.88 -7.88
CA ASN A 174 15.79 -0.89 -7.17
C ASN A 174 15.61 -0.58 -5.67
N ALA A 175 16.71 -0.62 -4.91
CA ALA A 175 16.69 -0.39 -3.47
C ALA A 175 16.20 1.02 -3.07
N GLU A 176 16.49 2.04 -3.87
CA GLU A 176 16.07 3.42 -3.58
C GLU A 176 14.55 3.59 -3.75
N GLN A 177 14.00 3.03 -4.83
CA GLN A 177 12.56 2.99 -5.06
C GLN A 177 11.83 2.21 -3.95
N LEU A 178 12.37 1.05 -3.55
CA LEU A 178 11.80 0.31 -2.42
C LEU A 178 11.82 1.11 -1.11
N ALA A 179 12.92 1.82 -0.83
CA ALA A 179 13.01 2.70 0.34
C ALA A 179 11.94 3.81 0.31
N ALA A 180 11.69 4.39 -0.86
CA ALA A 180 10.64 5.39 -1.04
C ALA A 180 9.23 4.80 -0.84
N VAL A 181 8.98 3.57 -1.31
CA VAL A 181 7.73 2.84 -1.03
C VAL A 181 7.57 2.60 0.48
N ASN A 182 8.60 2.14 1.17
CA ASN A 182 8.56 1.94 2.62
C ASN A 182 8.27 3.25 3.38
N ALA A 183 8.89 4.35 2.98
CA ALA A 183 8.63 5.67 3.56
C ALA A 183 7.20 6.17 3.30
N ALA A 184 6.58 5.79 2.17
CA ALA A 184 5.18 6.07 1.87
C ALA A 184 4.24 5.23 2.75
N LEU A 185 4.49 3.92 2.88
CA LEU A 185 3.70 3.00 3.70
C LEU A 185 3.66 3.42 5.17
N ALA A 186 4.79 3.87 5.72
CA ALA A 186 4.88 4.38 7.09
C ALA A 186 3.95 5.58 7.38
N LYS A 187 3.46 6.27 6.34
CA LYS A 187 2.58 7.44 6.43
C LYS A 187 1.17 7.16 5.90
N ALA A 188 0.91 5.94 5.44
CA ALA A 188 -0.31 5.55 4.74
C ALA A 188 -1.40 4.99 5.66
N ASP A 189 -1.14 4.86 6.96
CA ASP A 189 -2.10 4.27 7.90
C ASP A 189 -3.22 5.24 8.31
N LYS A 190 -4.13 5.50 7.36
CA LYS A 190 -5.33 6.32 7.55
C LYS A 190 -6.33 6.00 6.44
N TRP A 191 -7.59 6.31 6.68
CA TRP A 191 -8.63 6.13 5.67
C TRP A 191 -9.65 7.26 5.70
N SER A 192 -10.05 7.72 4.52
CA SER A 192 -11.14 8.69 4.29
C SER A 192 -11.55 8.64 2.82
N ALA A 193 -12.59 9.35 2.40
CA ALA A 193 -12.94 9.49 0.97
C ALA A 193 -11.77 10.01 0.10
N TRP A 194 -10.86 10.82 0.66
CA TRP A 194 -9.68 11.33 -0.03
C TRP A 194 -8.41 10.51 0.22
N HIS A 195 -8.39 9.69 1.27
CA HIS A 195 -7.31 8.77 1.63
C HIS A 195 -7.76 7.31 1.41
N ASN A 196 -8.52 7.07 0.34
CA ASN A 196 -9.09 5.78 0.02
C ASN A 196 -8.09 4.90 -0.76
N CYS A 197 -8.53 3.69 -1.10
CA CYS A 197 -7.72 2.70 -1.83
C CYS A 197 -7.14 3.23 -3.16
N ALA A 198 -7.92 3.98 -3.95
CA ALA A 198 -7.47 4.53 -5.22
C ALA A 198 -6.43 5.65 -5.03
N ALA A 199 -6.68 6.56 -4.08
CA ALA A 199 -5.71 7.59 -3.73
C ALA A 199 -4.40 7.00 -3.20
N PHE A 200 -4.49 5.98 -2.35
CA PHE A 200 -3.34 5.26 -1.81
C PHE A 200 -2.51 4.59 -2.91
N GLY A 201 -3.16 3.75 -3.74
CA GLY A 201 -2.49 3.00 -4.80
C GLY A 201 -1.77 3.93 -5.79
N ALA A 202 -2.45 4.98 -6.23
CA ALA A 202 -1.86 5.97 -7.11
C ALA A 202 -0.68 6.72 -6.46
N ALA A 203 -0.81 7.16 -5.20
CA ALA A 203 0.24 7.92 -4.55
C ALA A 203 1.52 7.11 -4.32
N VAL A 204 1.41 5.85 -3.90
CA VAL A 204 2.58 4.97 -3.74
C VAL A 204 3.20 4.66 -5.10
N TRP A 205 2.41 4.27 -6.10
CA TRP A 205 2.90 4.02 -7.46
C TRP A 205 3.63 5.24 -8.05
N ASN A 206 3.01 6.42 -7.97
CA ASN A 206 3.55 7.67 -8.48
C ASN A 206 4.78 8.15 -7.71
N THR A 207 5.10 7.55 -6.56
CA THR A 207 6.36 7.84 -5.85
C THR A 207 7.57 7.30 -6.61
N VAL A 208 7.42 6.18 -7.34
CA VAL A 208 8.55 5.42 -7.91
C VAL A 208 8.49 5.20 -9.41
N CYS A 209 7.34 5.33 -10.05
CA CYS A 209 7.16 5.07 -11.48
C CYS A 209 7.09 6.36 -12.31
N THR A 210 7.68 6.44 -13.50
CA THR A 210 7.52 7.59 -14.42
C THR A 210 6.20 7.55 -15.18
N ASP A 211 5.64 6.36 -15.45
CA ASP A 211 4.30 6.19 -15.99
C ASP A 211 3.28 6.41 -14.86
N LYS A 212 2.97 7.68 -14.59
CA LYS A 212 2.05 8.08 -13.54
C LYS A 212 0.64 7.62 -13.85
N VAL A 213 -0.11 7.29 -12.80
CA VAL A 213 -1.53 6.96 -12.86
C VAL A 213 -2.34 8.01 -12.10
N ASP A 214 -3.57 8.25 -12.55
CA ASP A 214 -4.47 9.26 -11.97
C ASP A 214 -5.75 8.58 -11.44
N PRO A 215 -6.04 8.66 -10.13
CA PRO A 215 -7.28 8.13 -9.58
C PRO A 215 -8.49 9.05 -9.83
N GLY A 216 -8.31 10.22 -10.46
CA GLY A 216 -9.35 11.21 -10.68
C GLY A 216 -9.62 12.10 -9.45
N THR A 217 -10.56 13.03 -9.61
CA THR A 217 -11.01 13.93 -8.54
C THR A 217 -12.55 13.95 -8.49
N PRO A 218 -13.20 13.33 -7.49
CA PRO A 218 -12.60 12.58 -6.37
C PRO A 218 -11.90 11.29 -6.80
N PRO A 219 -10.97 10.73 -5.99
CA PRO A 219 -10.25 9.51 -6.33
C PRO A 219 -11.18 8.30 -6.33
N THR A 220 -11.24 7.53 -7.43
CA THR A 220 -12.07 6.33 -7.54
C THR A 220 -11.31 5.13 -8.14
N PRO A 221 -11.69 3.89 -7.78
CA PRO A 221 -11.13 2.69 -8.42
C PRO A 221 -11.36 2.65 -9.94
N ALA A 222 -12.54 3.07 -10.41
CA ALA A 222 -12.87 3.07 -11.84
C ALA A 222 -11.99 4.04 -12.63
N SER A 223 -11.78 5.26 -12.14
CA SER A 223 -10.86 6.23 -12.77
C SER A 223 -9.43 5.72 -12.77
N LEU A 224 -8.97 5.12 -11.67
CA LEU A 224 -7.61 4.58 -11.63
C LEU A 224 -7.43 3.39 -12.58
N ALA A 225 -8.42 2.50 -12.68
CA ALA A 225 -8.40 1.39 -13.63
C ALA A 225 -8.36 1.88 -15.09
N ALA A 226 -9.11 2.93 -15.42
CA ALA A 226 -9.04 3.56 -16.73
C ALA A 226 -7.64 4.15 -17.00
N SER A 227 -7.04 4.81 -16.00
CA SER A 227 -5.67 5.33 -16.10
C SER A 227 -4.66 4.20 -16.30
N VAL A 228 -4.76 3.09 -15.55
CA VAL A 228 -3.92 1.89 -15.74
C VAL A 228 -4.05 1.33 -17.16
N ARG A 229 -5.27 1.19 -17.68
CA ARG A 229 -5.52 0.67 -19.03
C ARG A 229 -4.98 1.59 -20.13
N SER A 230 -4.80 2.88 -19.85
CA SER A 230 -4.18 3.83 -20.78
C SER A 230 -2.67 3.59 -20.98
N CYS A 231 -1.99 2.89 -20.05
CA CYS A 231 -0.59 2.48 -20.19
C CYS A 231 -0.47 1.31 -21.19
N THR A 232 -0.58 1.61 -22.48
CA THR A 232 -0.61 0.60 -23.56
C THR A 232 0.61 -0.32 -23.52
N GLY A 233 0.37 -1.64 -23.55
CA GLY A 233 1.42 -2.67 -23.53
C GLY A 233 2.06 -2.93 -22.17
N LYS A 234 1.60 -2.27 -21.09
CA LYS A 234 2.20 -2.35 -19.75
C LYS A 234 1.32 -3.00 -18.68
N TRP A 235 0.06 -3.29 -18.99
CA TRP A 235 -0.88 -3.87 -18.03
C TRP A 235 -1.33 -5.28 -18.41
N ASN A 236 -1.60 -6.12 -17.39
CA ASN A 236 -2.14 -7.47 -17.53
C ASN A 236 -3.60 -7.51 -17.08
N ALA A 237 -4.43 -8.28 -17.78
CA ALA A 237 -5.77 -8.67 -17.34
C ALA A 237 -5.70 -9.91 -16.45
N ASP A 238 -6.58 -9.95 -15.44
CA ASP A 238 -6.79 -11.05 -14.49
C ASP A 238 -5.49 -11.69 -13.95
N PRO A 239 -4.56 -10.86 -13.45
CA PRO A 239 -3.32 -11.35 -12.83
C PRO A 239 -3.62 -12.17 -11.57
N ALA A 240 -2.76 -13.17 -11.31
CA ALA A 240 -2.75 -13.82 -10.02
C ALA A 240 -2.39 -12.82 -8.90
N VAL A 241 -3.08 -12.95 -7.75
CA VAL A 241 -2.75 -12.21 -6.53
C VAL A 241 -1.97 -13.14 -5.61
N PRO A 242 -0.73 -12.80 -5.23
CA PRO A 242 0.10 -13.68 -4.41
C PRO A 242 -0.42 -13.75 -2.96
N PHE A 243 -0.27 -14.90 -2.31
CA PHE A 243 -0.69 -15.10 -0.91
C PHE A 243 0.28 -16.01 -0.18
N ASP A 244 1.20 -15.42 0.59
CA ASP A 244 2.26 -16.15 1.31
C ASP A 244 2.12 -16.06 2.84
N TYR A 245 1.52 -14.97 3.34
CA TYR A 245 1.52 -14.62 4.76
C TYR A 245 0.12 -14.31 5.29
N VAL A 246 -0.06 -14.40 6.60
CA VAL A 246 -1.31 -14.03 7.29
C VAL A 246 -1.63 -12.53 7.18
N VAL A 247 -2.83 -12.15 7.57
CA VAL A 247 -3.34 -10.78 7.48
C VAL A 247 -2.82 -9.92 8.63
N TYR A 248 -2.35 -8.71 8.31
CA TYR A 248 -1.97 -7.68 9.29
C TYR A 248 -2.70 -6.36 8.98
N TYR A 249 -2.73 -5.45 9.95
CA TYR A 249 -3.19 -4.08 9.75
C TYR A 249 -2.33 -3.07 10.52
N GLY A 250 -2.43 -1.81 10.12
CA GLY A 250 -1.80 -0.67 10.78
C GLY A 250 -0.31 -0.50 10.49
N TYR A 251 0.25 0.62 10.93
CA TYR A 251 1.70 0.84 10.94
C TYR A 251 2.15 1.38 12.32
N PRO A 252 2.94 0.63 13.11
CA PRO A 252 3.53 -0.68 12.80
C PRO A 252 2.48 -1.79 12.64
N ALA A 253 2.82 -2.83 11.86
CA ALA A 253 1.90 -3.90 11.49
C ALA A 253 1.54 -4.79 12.68
N VAL A 254 0.24 -5.05 12.85
CA VAL A 254 -0.34 -5.90 13.90
C VAL A 254 -1.08 -7.07 13.24
N PRO A 255 -0.88 -8.34 13.68
CA PRO A 255 -1.65 -9.46 13.18
C PRO A 255 -3.15 -9.25 13.41
N SER A 256 -3.96 -9.50 12.37
CA SER A 256 -5.41 -9.47 12.49
C SER A 256 -5.92 -10.64 13.32
N LYS A 257 -6.91 -10.42 14.21
CA LYS A 257 -7.61 -11.52 14.90
C LYS A 257 -8.83 -11.99 14.13
N GLU A 258 -9.44 -11.09 13.37
CA GLU A 258 -10.57 -11.37 12.48
C GLU A 258 -10.18 -12.31 11.35
N PHE A 259 -8.97 -12.17 10.83
CA PHE A 259 -8.40 -12.97 9.75
C PHE A 259 -7.23 -13.85 10.24
N ALA A 260 -7.09 -13.99 11.57
CA ALA A 260 -6.08 -14.81 12.25
C ALA A 260 -6.19 -16.26 11.86
#